data_AF-A0A1V3MYK1-F1
#
_entry.id   AF-A0A1V3MYK1-F1
#
_cell.length_a   1.000
_cell.length_b   1.000
_cell.length_c   1.000
_cell.angle_alpha   90.00
_cell.angle_beta   90.00
_cell.angle_gamma   90.00
#
_symmetry.space_group_name_H-M   'P 1'
#
loop_
_entity.id
_entity.type
_entity.pdbx_description
1 polymer ?
#
loop_
_entity_poly.entity_id
_entity_poly.type
_entity_poly.pdbx_seq_one_letter_code
_entity_poly.pdbx_strand_id
1 'polypeptide(L)'
;MKKVILLFVLLCTAFFSKADQLQALTQAQAEKAVGYLKKEAVVILWCSCCDNETPKKVTVNEVFFKKDNDGKYYSVILKGRDENGKDVEEYLDLAYVFVKKGNKAKSLGKVLKFECDPCTKPFDWSV
;
A
#
# COMPACT_ATOMS: atom_id res chain seq x y z
N MET A 1 -40.62 -11.01 2.49
CA MET A 1 -39.65 -11.58 3.44
C MET A 1 -38.39 -12.12 2.77
N LYS A 2 -38.47 -13.07 1.81
CA LYS A 2 -37.28 -13.63 1.12
C LYS A 2 -36.35 -12.57 0.47
N LYS A 3 -36.91 -11.53 -0.15
CA LYS A 3 -36.14 -10.42 -0.76
C LYS A 3 -35.43 -9.53 0.26
N VAL A 4 -35.98 -9.38 1.47
CA VAL A 4 -35.38 -8.58 2.55
C VAL A 4 -34.21 -9.34 3.17
N ILE A 5 -34.35 -10.67 3.34
CA ILE A 5 -33.25 -11.53 3.80
C ILE A 5 -32.10 -11.50 2.80
N LEU A 6 -32.39 -11.60 1.50
CA LEU A 6 -31.36 -11.50 0.44
C LEU A 6 -30.64 -10.15 0.45
N LEU A 7 -31.38 -9.05 0.63
CA LEU A 7 -30.80 -7.70 0.76
C LEU A 7 -29.89 -7.60 1.99
N PHE A 8 -30.31 -8.18 3.12
CA PHE A 8 -29.53 -8.19 4.36
C PHE A 8 -28.24 -8.99 4.21
N VAL A 9 -28.32 -10.16 3.55
CA VAL A 9 -27.14 -11.00 3.25
C VAL A 9 -26.17 -10.28 2.32
N LEU A 10 -26.66 -9.55 1.31
CA LEU A 10 -25.84 -8.74 0.41
C LEU A 10 -25.19 -7.52 1.10
N LEU A 11 -25.81 -6.93 2.12
CA LEU A 11 -25.17 -5.85 2.90
C LEU A 11 -24.02 -6.36 3.76
N CYS A 12 -24.12 -7.59 4.28
CA CYS A 12 -23.08 -8.18 5.13
C CYS A 12 -21.77 -8.47 4.37
N THR A 13 -21.80 -8.65 3.05
CA THR A 13 -20.57 -8.91 2.27
C THR A 13 -19.73 -7.65 2.03
N ALA A 14 -20.29 -6.45 2.16
CA ALA A 14 -19.56 -5.19 2.00
C ALA A 14 -18.45 -4.99 3.06
N PHE A 15 -18.63 -5.55 4.25
CA PHE A 15 -17.67 -5.47 5.36
C PHE A 15 -16.39 -6.27 5.13
N PHE A 16 -16.37 -7.16 4.13
CA PHE A 16 -15.19 -7.96 3.78
C PHE A 16 -14.47 -7.42 2.54
N SER A 17 -14.85 -6.25 2.02
CA SER A 17 -14.17 -5.65 0.87
C SER A 17 -12.78 -5.14 1.27
N LYS A 18 -11.75 -5.64 0.56
CA LYS A 18 -10.38 -5.11 0.66
C LYS A 18 -10.37 -3.74 -0.01
N ALA A 19 -10.10 -2.69 0.75
CA ALA A 19 -10.00 -1.35 0.20
C ALA A 19 -8.55 -1.04 -0.17
N ASP A 20 -8.28 -0.93 -1.47
CA ASP A 20 -7.11 -0.26 -2.00
C ASP A 20 -7.27 1.24 -1.72
N GLN A 21 -6.62 1.75 -0.67
CA GLN A 21 -6.85 3.12 -0.20
C GLN A 21 -6.04 4.13 -1.00
N LEU A 22 -4.83 3.77 -1.43
CA LEU A 22 -3.91 4.65 -2.16
C LEU A 22 -3.15 3.89 -3.26
N GLN A 23 -3.83 2.99 -3.97
CA GLN A 23 -3.27 2.31 -5.16
C GLN A 23 -3.52 3.09 -6.45
N ALA A 24 -4.67 3.78 -6.55
CA ALA A 24 -5.01 4.70 -7.63
C ALA A 24 -4.76 6.14 -7.19
N LEU A 25 -3.77 6.79 -7.80
CA LEU A 25 -3.27 8.09 -7.35
C LEU A 25 -3.47 9.16 -8.41
N THR A 26 -3.59 10.41 -7.97
CA THR A 26 -3.34 11.55 -8.86
C THR A 26 -1.87 11.59 -9.27
N GLN A 27 -1.56 12.25 -10.39
CA GLN A 27 -0.18 12.41 -10.85
C GLN A 27 0.72 13.01 -9.77
N ALA A 28 0.28 14.08 -9.12
CA ALA A 28 1.05 14.76 -8.08
C ALA A 28 1.34 13.85 -6.87
N GLN A 29 0.37 13.00 -6.49
CA GLN A 29 0.60 12.01 -5.43
C GLN A 29 1.64 10.97 -5.86
N ALA A 30 1.54 10.44 -7.08
CA ALA A 30 2.46 9.46 -7.62
C ALA A 30 3.89 10.03 -7.73
N GLU A 31 4.05 11.24 -8.27
CA GLU A 31 5.34 11.94 -8.36
C GLU A 31 5.98 12.13 -6.98
N LYS A 32 5.19 12.58 -6.00
CA LYS A 32 5.66 12.78 -4.62
C LYS A 32 6.06 11.45 -3.97
N ALA A 33 5.29 10.39 -4.19
CA ALA A 33 5.58 9.06 -3.67
C ALA A 33 6.87 8.48 -4.28
N VAL A 34 7.01 8.55 -5.60
CA VAL A 34 8.24 8.09 -6.30
C VAL A 34 9.46 8.89 -5.85
N GLY A 35 9.36 10.22 -5.78
CA GLY A 35 10.46 11.09 -5.34
C GLY A 35 10.89 10.84 -3.89
N TYR A 36 9.95 10.39 -3.05
CA TYR A 36 10.24 9.95 -1.69
C TYR A 36 10.92 8.57 -1.68
N LEU A 37 10.29 7.58 -2.31
CA LEU A 37 10.73 6.18 -2.28
C LEU A 37 12.11 5.96 -2.91
N LYS A 38 12.48 6.72 -3.94
CA LYS A 38 13.82 6.67 -4.56
C LYS A 38 14.97 6.96 -3.58
N LYS A 39 14.69 7.52 -2.41
CA LYS A 39 15.69 7.84 -1.37
C LYS A 39 15.74 6.78 -0.26
N GLU A 40 14.77 5.88 -0.22
CA GLU A 40 14.69 4.82 0.77
C GLU A 40 15.46 3.60 0.24
N ALA A 41 16.23 2.93 1.10
CA ALA A 41 16.93 1.71 0.72
C ALA A 41 16.04 0.47 0.84
N VAL A 42 15.09 0.49 1.78
CA VAL A 42 14.21 -0.62 2.12
C VAL A 42 12.86 -0.07 2.55
N VAL A 43 11.79 -0.77 2.18
CA VAL A 43 10.43 -0.53 2.67
C VAL A 43 9.83 -1.82 3.23
N ILE A 44 8.80 -1.70 4.06
CA ILE A 44 7.96 -2.82 4.47
C ILE A 44 6.63 -2.72 3.73
N LEU A 45 6.23 -3.80 3.06
CA LEU A 45 4.92 -3.94 2.43
C LEU A 45 4.04 -4.80 3.33
N TRP A 46 2.90 -4.28 3.77
CA TRP A 46 2.01 -5.01 4.66
C TRP A 46 0.57 -4.47 4.71
N CYS A 47 -0.40 -5.23 4.21
CA CYS A 47 -1.80 -4.98 4.52
C CYS A 47 -2.16 -5.62 5.86
N SER A 48 -2.04 -4.86 6.95
CA SER A 48 -2.31 -5.36 8.32
C SER A 48 -3.73 -5.83 8.62
N CYS A 49 -4.71 -5.50 7.77
CA CYS A 49 -6.10 -5.97 7.85
C CYS A 49 -6.44 -7.01 6.78
N CYS A 50 -5.48 -7.42 5.96
CA CYS A 50 -5.68 -8.48 4.98
C CYS A 50 -5.37 -9.84 5.61
N ASP A 51 -6.23 -10.81 5.33
CA ASP A 51 -6.08 -12.16 5.88
C ASP A 51 -4.74 -12.79 5.45
N ASN A 52 -4.05 -13.37 6.43
CA ASN A 52 -2.80 -14.14 6.26
C ASN A 52 -1.63 -13.37 5.61
N GLU A 53 -1.65 -12.04 5.63
CA GLU A 53 -0.51 -11.24 5.19
C GLU A 53 0.46 -10.93 6.34
N THR A 54 1.72 -11.30 6.15
CA THR A 54 2.83 -10.91 7.03
C THR A 54 3.60 -9.74 6.42
N PRO A 55 4.26 -8.90 7.25
CA PRO A 55 5.14 -7.85 6.75
C PRO A 55 6.25 -8.43 5.88
N LYS A 56 6.53 -7.76 4.75
CA LYS A 56 7.62 -8.14 3.83
C LYS A 56 8.58 -6.97 3.66
N LYS A 57 9.86 -7.17 3.95
CA LYS A 57 10.89 -6.18 3.61
C LYS A 57 11.29 -6.33 2.16
N VAL A 58 11.33 -5.20 1.46
CA VAL A 58 11.74 -5.14 0.07
C VAL A 58 12.80 -4.06 -0.10
N THR A 59 13.94 -4.42 -0.69
CA THR A 59 14.97 -3.45 -1.08
C THR A 59 14.46 -2.60 -2.23
N VAL A 60 14.74 -1.31 -2.21
CA VAL A 60 14.31 -0.41 -3.27
C VAL A 60 15.41 -0.32 -4.33
N ASN A 61 15.20 -0.92 -5.49
CA ASN A 61 16.16 -0.86 -6.60
C ASN A 61 15.70 0.13 -7.67
N GLU A 62 14.41 0.11 -8.03
CA GLU A 62 13.80 1.02 -8.98
C GLU A 62 12.40 1.40 -8.51
N VAL A 63 12.01 2.66 -8.69
CA VAL A 63 10.65 3.12 -8.41
C VAL A 63 10.21 4.08 -9.52
N PHE A 64 9.04 3.82 -10.07
CA PHE A 64 8.42 4.64 -11.11
C PHE A 64 6.91 4.62 -10.95
N PHE A 65 6.19 5.40 -11.75
CA PHE A 65 4.74 5.33 -11.82
C PHE A 65 4.30 5.10 -13.27
N LYS A 66 3.17 4.42 -13.43
CA LYS A 66 2.51 4.21 -14.73
C LYS A 66 1.12 4.82 -14.67
N LYS A 67 0.68 5.37 -15.79
CA LYS A 67 -0.70 5.81 -15.99
C LYS A 67 -1.58 4.58 -16.22
N ASP A 68 -2.81 4.61 -15.72
CA ASP A 68 -3.81 3.60 -16.07
C ASP A 68 -4.24 3.70 -17.54
N ASN A 69 -4.96 2.69 -18.03
CA ASN A 69 -5.38 2.62 -19.44
C ASN A 69 -6.31 3.77 -19.84
N ASP A 70 -7.13 4.25 -18.90
CA ASP A 70 -8.08 5.35 -19.12
C ASP A 70 -7.43 6.73 -18.98
N GLY A 71 -6.17 6.79 -18.58
CA GLY A 71 -5.42 8.02 -18.40
C GLY A 71 -5.88 8.89 -17.23
N LYS A 72 -6.60 8.33 -16.26
CA LYS A 72 -7.20 9.06 -15.13
C LYS A 72 -6.35 8.97 -13.88
N TYR A 73 -5.79 7.80 -13.59
CA TYR A 73 -5.01 7.55 -12.38
C TYR A 73 -3.60 7.06 -12.70
N TYR A 74 -2.79 7.04 -11.65
CA TYR A 74 -1.43 6.54 -11.68
C TYR A 74 -1.23 5.51 -10.60
N SER A 75 -0.47 4.47 -10.91
CA SER A 75 0.00 3.49 -9.94
C SER A 75 1.50 3.65 -9.76
N VAL A 76 1.97 3.55 -8.51
CA VAL A 76 3.41 3.52 -8.20
C VAL A 76 3.86 2.07 -8.20
N ILE A 77 4.97 1.80 -8.87
CA ILE A 77 5.56 0.48 -8.99
C ILE A 77 6.96 0.52 -8.39
N LEU A 78 7.26 -0.47 -7.56
CA LEU A 78 8.59 -0.70 -6.99
C LEU A 78 9.14 -1.99 -7.56
N LYS A 79 10.38 -1.95 -8.05
CA LYS A 79 11.18 -3.14 -8.30
C LYS A 79 12.31 -3.21 -7.27
N GLY A 80 12.57 -4.42 -6.82
CA GLY A 80 13.40 -4.65 -5.65
C GLY A 80 13.77 -6.10 -5.46
N ARG A 81 14.27 -6.41 -4.27
CA ARG A 81 14.46 -7.79 -3.81
C ARG A 81 13.78 -8.00 -2.48
N ASP A 82 13.16 -9.16 -2.33
CA ASP A 82 12.62 -9.61 -1.06
C ASP A 82 13.71 -10.12 -0.10
N GLU A 83 13.31 -10.57 1.09
CA GLU A 83 14.22 -11.08 2.13
C GLU A 83 14.97 -12.36 1.73
N ASN A 84 14.49 -13.08 0.71
CA ASN A 84 15.16 -14.25 0.15
C ASN A 84 16.11 -13.88 -1.00
N GLY A 85 16.23 -12.60 -1.34
CA GLY A 85 17.03 -12.10 -2.45
C GLY A 85 16.38 -12.29 -3.83
N LYS A 86 15.10 -12.68 -3.89
CA LYS A 86 14.36 -12.83 -5.15
C LYS A 86 13.93 -11.47 -5.66
N ASP A 87 14.12 -11.22 -6.96
CA ASP A 87 13.63 -10.01 -7.59
C ASP A 87 12.08 -9.97 -7.58
N VAL A 88 11.53 -8.81 -7.20
CA VAL A 88 10.09 -8.55 -7.11
C VAL A 88 9.72 -7.26 -7.85
N GLU A 89 8.51 -7.22 -8.40
CA GLU A 89 7.86 -6.03 -8.95
C GLU A 89 6.49 -5.89 -8.29
N GLU A 90 6.28 -4.82 -7.54
CA GLU A 90 5.11 -4.62 -6.68
C GLU A 90 4.38 -3.32 -7.05
N TYR A 91 3.06 -3.43 -7.26
CA TYR A 91 2.18 -2.27 -7.40
C TYR A 91 1.77 -1.81 -6.00
N LEU A 92 2.14 -0.60 -5.64
CA LEU A 92 2.05 -0.12 -4.27
C LEU A 92 0.68 0.49 -3.97
N ASP A 93 0.06 0.04 -2.88
CA ASP A 93 -0.90 0.85 -2.13
C ASP A 93 -0.14 1.63 -1.05
N LEU A 94 -0.07 2.95 -1.18
CA LEU A 94 0.70 3.79 -0.26
C LEU A 94 0.19 3.78 1.18
N ALA A 95 -1.03 3.31 1.45
CA ALA A 95 -1.51 3.09 2.81
C ALA A 95 -0.77 1.93 3.49
N TYR A 96 -0.36 0.92 2.71
CA TYR A 96 0.27 -0.32 3.17
C TYR A 96 1.78 -0.42 2.87
N VAL A 97 2.38 0.67 2.39
CA VAL A 97 3.84 0.84 2.34
C VAL A 97 4.31 1.53 3.61
N PHE A 98 5.25 0.94 4.32
CA PHE A 98 5.83 1.53 5.54
C PHE A 98 7.30 1.86 5.35
N VAL A 99 7.67 3.06 5.78
CA VAL A 99 9.03 3.61 5.70
C VAL A 99 9.60 3.85 7.09
N LYS A 100 10.93 3.82 7.20
CA LYS A 100 11.62 4.00 8.48
C LYS A 100 11.56 5.46 8.93
N LYS A 101 11.07 5.70 10.14
CA LYS A 101 11.11 6.99 10.83
C LYS A 101 11.59 6.81 12.25
N GLY A 102 12.91 6.97 12.44
CA GLY A 102 13.58 6.62 13.69
C GLY A 102 13.61 5.09 13.86
N ASN A 103 13.11 4.61 14.99
CA ASN A 103 12.93 3.17 15.28
C ASN A 103 11.54 2.64 14.89
N LYS A 104 10.69 3.44 14.26
CA LYS A 104 9.33 3.03 13.88
C LYS A 104 9.17 2.91 12.37
N ALA A 105 8.34 1.95 11.95
CA ALA A 105 7.73 1.89 10.64
C ALA A 105 6.48 2.78 10.62
N LYS A 106 6.38 3.69 9.64
CA LYS A 106 5.20 4.57 9.45
C LYS A 106 4.67 4.43 8.04
N SER A 107 3.34 4.37 7.90
CA SER A 107 2.66 4.35 6.60
C SER A 107 3.08 5.54 5.74
N LEU A 108 3.49 5.28 4.51
CA LEU A 108 3.98 6.27 3.57
C LEU A 108 2.89 7.29 3.22
N GLY A 109 1.65 6.85 3.01
CA GLY A 109 0.51 7.73 2.79
C GLY A 109 0.39 8.79 3.90
N LYS A 110 0.50 8.37 5.18
CA LYS A 110 0.50 9.29 6.32
C LYS A 110 1.72 10.19 6.37
N VAL A 111 2.92 9.67 6.07
CA VAL A 111 4.16 10.48 5.99
C VAL A 111 4.03 11.57 4.91
N LEU A 112 3.41 11.26 3.78
CA LEU A 112 3.18 12.20 2.68
C LEU A 112 1.96 13.10 2.89
N LYS A 113 1.23 12.94 4.00
CA LYS A 113 0.00 13.65 4.36
C LYS A 113 -1.14 13.42 3.36
N PHE A 114 -1.22 12.22 2.79
CA PHE A 114 -2.37 11.80 2.01
C PHE A 114 -3.48 11.31 2.93
N GLU A 115 -4.72 11.46 2.46
CA GLU A 115 -5.87 10.89 3.14
C GLU A 115 -5.86 9.37 2.94
N CYS A 116 -5.72 8.65 4.05
CA CYS A 116 -5.80 7.20 4.12
C CYS A 116 -6.07 6.79 5.56
N ASP A 117 -6.42 5.54 5.80
CA ASP A 117 -6.56 4.98 7.13
C ASP A 117 -5.89 3.60 7.18
N PRO A 118 -4.54 3.56 7.34
CA PRO A 118 -3.84 2.30 7.41
C PRO A 118 -4.38 1.52 8.61
N CYS A 119 -4.74 0.25 8.39
CA CYS A 119 -5.31 -0.63 9.41
C CYS A 119 -4.38 -0.96 10.60
N THR A 120 -3.26 -0.26 10.75
CA THR A 120 -2.32 -0.41 11.86
C THR A 120 -1.70 0.92 12.25
N LYS A 121 -1.34 1.03 13.53
CA LYS A 121 -0.56 2.13 14.06
C LYS A 121 0.92 1.95 13.70
N PRO A 122 1.76 3.01 13.79
CA PRO A 122 3.20 2.85 13.68
C PRO A 122 3.75 1.74 14.59
N PHE A 123 4.52 0.82 14.02
CA PHE A 123 5.10 -0.34 14.71
C PHE A 123 6.62 -0.28 14.71
N ASP A 124 7.29 -1.21 15.39
CA ASP A 124 8.75 -1.23 15.44
C ASP A 124 9.35 -1.53 14.06
N TRP A 125 10.39 -0.83 13.63
CA TRP A 125 11.04 -1.10 12.34
C TRP A 125 11.74 -2.47 12.30
N SER A 126 12.07 -3.05 13.46
CA SER A 126 12.79 -4.32 13.54
C SER A 126 11.94 -5.56 13.20
N VAL A 127 10.61 -5.42 13.10
CA VAL A 127 9.71 -6.53 12.74
C VAL A 127 10.08 -7.18 11.42
#